data_AF-A0A6M0HK63-F1
#
_entry.id   AF-A0A6M0HK63-F1
#
_cell.length_a   1.000
_cell.length_b   1.000
_cell.length_c   1.000
_cell.angle_alpha   90.00
_cell.angle_beta   90.00
_cell.angle_gamma   90.00
#
_symmetry.space_group_name_H-M   'P 1'
#
loop_
_entity.id
_entity.type
_entity.pdbx_description
1 polymer ?
#
loop_
_entity_poly.entity_id
_entity_poly.type
_entity_poly.pdbx_seq_one_letter_code
_entity_poly.pdbx_strand_id
1 'polypeptide(L)' 'MRFHFDLTNGQTTMRDHDGAEANDLAEAIAQARTVIDELRIGGELMDVGDNWQLVIRAPDGTELQFIPIDPKT' A
#
# COMPACT_ATOMS: atom_id res chain seq x y z
N MET A 1 6.37 15.36 3.56
CA MET A 1 7.12 14.61 2.53
C MET A 1 6.13 13.87 1.66
N ARG A 2 6.45 13.59 0.39
CA ARG A 2 5.59 12.80 -0.49
C ARG A 2 6.01 11.33 -0.42
N PHE A 3 5.05 10.43 -0.30
CA PHE A 3 5.25 8.99 -0.42
C PHE A 3 4.30 8.43 -1.47
N HIS A 4 4.75 7.41 -2.19
CA HIS A 4 3.96 6.70 -3.19
C HIS A 4 3.57 5.33 -2.64
N PHE A 5 2.35 4.88 -2.94
CA PHE A 5 1.77 3.65 -2.40
C PHE A 5 1.44 2.69 -3.55
N ASP A 6 2.45 1.97 -4.04
CA ASP A 6 2.28 1.04 -5.15
C ASP A 6 1.61 -0.26 -4.67
N LEU A 7 0.90 -0.94 -5.55
CA LEU A 7 0.36 -2.27 -5.30
C LEU A 7 1.09 -3.27 -6.18
N THR A 8 1.56 -4.37 -5.61
CA THR A 8 2.23 -5.44 -6.37
C THR A 8 1.84 -6.82 -5.89
N ASN A 9 1.81 -7.79 -6.82
CA ASN A 9 1.71 -9.22 -6.50
C ASN A 9 2.97 -10.00 -6.94
N GLY A 10 4.07 -9.29 -7.23
CA GLY A 10 5.32 -9.86 -7.75
C GLY A 10 5.32 -10.16 -9.25
N GLN A 11 4.16 -10.21 -9.91
CA GLN A 11 4.04 -10.34 -11.38
C GLN A 11 3.64 -9.01 -12.03
N THR A 12 2.72 -8.29 -11.39
CA THR A 12 2.18 -7.02 -11.83
C THR A 12 2.39 -5.99 -10.73
N THR A 13 2.72 -4.76 -11.13
CA THR A 13 2.80 -3.62 -10.22
C THR A 13 1.95 -2.47 -10.75
N MET A 14 1.00 -2.02 -9.95
CA MET A 14 0.21 -0.81 -10.18
C MET A 14 0.88 0.34 -9.43
N ARG A 15 1.36 1.34 -10.18
CA ARG A 15 2.11 2.46 -9.62
C ARG A 15 1.21 3.61 -9.21
N ASP A 16 1.44 4.12 -8.02
CA ASP A 16 0.89 5.39 -7.58
C ASP A 16 1.84 6.53 -8.01
N HIS A 17 1.39 7.31 -9.00
CA HIS A 17 2.16 8.44 -9.54
C HIS A 17 1.96 9.73 -8.76
N ASP A 18 0.84 9.86 -8.05
CA ASP A 18 0.47 11.10 -7.37
C ASP A 18 1.06 11.14 -5.96
N GLY A 19 0.96 10.03 -5.22
CA GLY A 19 1.42 9.91 -3.84
C GLY A 19 0.66 10.78 -2.84
N ALA A 20 0.81 10.47 -1.56
CA ALA A 20 0.22 11.23 -0.45
C ALA A 20 1.29 11.98 0.36
N GLU A 21 0.87 13.08 1.01
CA GLU A 21 1.73 13.79 1.95
C GLU A 21 1.64 13.16 3.35
N ALA A 22 2.82 12.92 3.94
CA ALA A 22 2.97 12.52 5.34
C ALA A 22 4.20 13.20 5.94
N ASN A 23 4.21 13.43 7.25
CA ASN A 23 5.33 14.06 7.95
C ASN A 23 6.58 13.16 7.94
N ASP A 24 6.38 11.84 8.09
CA ASP A 24 7.42 10.83 8.10
C ASP A 24 6.92 9.46 7.60
N LEU A 25 7.82 8.47 7.55
CA LEU A 25 7.50 7.11 7.14
C LEU A 25 6.52 6.41 8.10
N ALA A 26 6.56 6.71 9.40
CA ALA A 26 5.66 6.09 10.36
C ALA A 26 4.22 6.54 10.14
N GLU A 27 4.00 7.82 9.85
CA GLU A 27 2.69 8.34 9.45
C GLU A 27 2.22 7.73 8.12
N ALA A 28 3.09 7.64 7.12
CA ALA A 28 2.75 6.98 5.84
C ALA A 28 2.32 5.52 6.05
N ILE A 29 3.02 4.77 6.91
CA ILE A 29 2.65 3.41 7.29
C ILE A 29 1.29 3.38 7.99
N ALA A 30 1.01 4.31 8.90
CA ALA A 30 -0.26 4.39 9.61
C ALA A 30 -1.42 4.66 8.65
N GLN A 31 -1.27 5.63 7.73
CA GLN A 31 -2.25 5.92 6.69
C GLN A 31 -2.51 4.71 5.80
N ALA A 32 -1.46 4.04 5.32
CA ALA A 32 -1.59 2.84 4.49
C ALA A 32 -2.35 1.71 5.21
N ARG A 33 -2.07 1.49 6.49
CA ARG A 33 -2.76 0.46 7.29
C ARG A 33 -4.24 0.78 7.47
N THR A 34 -4.59 2.04 7.73
CA THR A 34 -6.00 2.47 7.83
C THR A 34 -6.76 2.15 6.54
N VAL A 35 -6.21 2.52 5.38
CA VAL A 35 -6.86 2.24 4.08
C VAL A 35 -7.00 0.73 3.84
N ILE A 36 -5.95 -0.05 4.11
CA ILE A 36 -6.02 -1.51 3.97
C ILE A 36 -7.13 -2.08 4.86
N ASP A 37 -7.24 -1.62 6.11
CA ASP A 37 -8.27 -2.10 7.03
C ASP A 37 -9.68 -1.68 6.61
N GLU A 38 -9.86 -0.48 6.05
CA GLU A 38 -11.12 -0.04 5.45
C GLU A 38 -11.53 -0.94 4.27
N LEU A 39 -10.62 -1.20 3.35
CA LEU A 39 -10.85 -2.08 2.20
C LEU A 39 -11.16 -3.53 2.64
N ARG A 40 -10.52 -4.01 3.72
CA ARG A 40 -10.84 -5.30 4.35
C ARG A 40 -12.26 -5.33 4.89
N ILE A 41 -12.69 -4.27 5.58
CA ILE A 41 -14.03 -4.17 6.18
C ILE A 41 -15.10 -4.07 5.08
N GLY A 42 -14.82 -3.34 4.00
CA GLY A 42 -15.70 -3.19 2.84
C GLY A 42 -15.85 -4.46 2.00
N GLY A 43 -14.96 -5.45 2.19
CA GLY A 43 -14.94 -6.68 1.39
C GLY A 43 -14.32 -6.52 0.01
N GLU A 44 -13.78 -5.34 -0.31
CA GLU A 44 -13.16 -5.01 -1.60
C GLU A 44 -11.89 -5.85 -1.90
N LEU A 45 -11.32 -6.45 -0.85
CA LEU A 45 -10.15 -7.31 -0.97
C LEU A 45 -10.49 -8.81 -1.14
N MET A 46 -11.77 -9.20 -1.12
CA MET A 46 -12.14 -10.61 -1.30
C MET A 46 -11.84 -11.14 -2.72
N ASP A 47 -11.87 -10.26 -3.72
CA ASP A 47 -11.56 -10.60 -5.12
C ASP A 47 -10.10 -10.33 -5.50
N VAL A 48 -9.33 -9.73 -4.58
CA VAL A 48 -7.91 -9.51 -4.74
C VAL A 48 -7.24 -10.84 -4.44
N GLY A 49 -6.76 -11.52 -5.50
CA GLY A 49 -6.13 -12.83 -5.38
C GLY A 49 -4.96 -12.86 -4.38
N ASP A 50 -4.44 -14.05 -4.12
CA ASP A 50 -3.37 -14.20 -3.13
C ASP A 50 -2.11 -13.42 -3.53
N ASN A 51 -1.39 -12.91 -2.53
CA ASN A 51 -0.06 -12.29 -2.60
C ASN A 51 0.02 -10.79 -2.98
N TRP A 52 -1.07 -10.03 -2.94
CA TRP A 52 -0.95 -8.57 -3.08
C TRP A 52 -0.30 -7.90 -1.86
N GLN A 53 0.58 -6.94 -2.14
CA GLN A 53 1.30 -6.14 -1.15
C GLN A 53 1.23 -4.67 -1.55
N LEU A 54 1.10 -3.80 -0.55
CA LEU A 54 1.32 -2.37 -0.70
C LEU A 54 2.81 -2.09 -0.47
N VAL A 55 3.40 -1.30 -1.36
CA VAL A 55 4.79 -0.84 -1.30
C VAL A 55 4.80 0.67 -1.08
N ILE A 56 5.41 1.11 0.02
CA ILE A 56 5.64 2.53 0.28
C ILE A 56 6.99 2.90 -0.33
N ARG A 57 7.00 3.89 -1.22
CA ARG A 57 8.17 4.31 -1.98
C ARG A 57 8.41 5.81 -1.85
N ALA A 58 9.68 6.19 -1.67
CA ALA A 58 10.12 7.57 -1.63
C ALA A 58 9.99 8.24 -3.02
N PRO A 59 10.03 9.59 -3.11
CA PRO A 59 9.92 10.30 -4.39
C PRO A 59 11.03 9.98 -5.38
N ASP A 60 12.21 9.56 -4.90
CA ASP A 60 13.34 9.15 -5.73
C ASP A 60 13.21 7.71 -6.26
N GLY A 61 12.13 7.00 -5.90
CA GLY A 61 11.89 5.62 -6.30
C GLY A 61 12.38 4.58 -5.31
N THR A 62 12.99 4.96 -4.18
CA THR A 62 13.45 4.01 -3.17
C THR A 62 12.28 3.35 -2.45
N GLU A 63 12.20 2.02 -2.49
CA GLU A 63 11.21 1.24 -1.75
C GLU A 63 11.58 1.22 -0.25
N LEU A 64 10.66 1.67 0.60
CA LEU A 64 10.89 1.86 2.04
C LEU A 64 10.23 0.79 2.90
N GLN A 65 9.04 0.32 2.50
CA GLN A 65 8.25 -0.63 3.30
C GLN A 65 7.31 -1.46 2.42
N PHE A 66 7.12 -2.71 2.79
CA PHE A 66 6.13 -3.63 2.20
C PHE A 66 5.09 -4.01 3.25
N ILE A 67 3.82 -3.98 2.89
CA ILE A 67 2.69 -4.31 3.77
C ILE A 67 1.79 -5.32 3.05
N PRO A 68 1.64 -6.55 3.55
CA PRO A 68 0.71 -7.52 2.98
C PRO A 68 -0.74 -7.04 3.02
N ILE A 69 -1.46 -7.28 1.93
CA ILE A 69 -2.89 -7.00 1.78
C ILE A 69 -3.62 -8.35 1.87
N ASP A 70 -3.41 -9.06 2.97
CA ASP A 70 -4.08 -10.33 3.17
C ASP A 70 -5.59 -10.06 3.37
N PRO A 71 -6.49 -10.79 2.68
CA PRO A 71 -7.90 -10.77 2.99
C PRO A 71 -8.11 -11.27 4.42
N LYS A 72 -9.10 -10.74 5.14
CA LYS A 72 -9.42 -11.23 6.48
C LYS A 72 -9.84 -12.70 6.37
N THR A 73 -9.05 -13.60 6.97
CA THR A 73 -9.41 -15.00 7.25
C THR A 73 -10.59 -15.09 8.20
#